data_AF-A0AAE3K2V0-F1
#
_entry.id   AF-A0AAE3K2V0-F1
#
_cell.length_a   1.000
_cell.length_b   1.000
_cell.length_c   1.000
_cell.angle_alpha   90.00
_cell.angle_beta   90.00
_cell.angle_gamma   90.00
#
_symmetry.space_group_name_H-M   'P 1'
#
loop_
_entity.id
_entity.type
_entity.pdbx_description
1 polymer ?
#
loop_
_entity_poly.entity_id
_entity_poly.type
_entity_poly.pdbx_seq_one_letter_code
_entity_poly.pdbx_strand_id
1 'polypeptide(L)'
;YYPSCWQTAQQTKAEHSDIHGFSTIADIMTALNPFSGWLWVHAVKAQILAREAGVLIYGRHSHPPMLIPGGIGTDLSVGESLFTQYMYRLTTLTAMAKVVIAAWMDLANFLIDNCDYQYQGLTYSAPTYISSYGFESPELYSSLGESYDEIYKNYDSLAQTASEGPQTVFRATIVRNGELLSKSFIDLNVGQLEFVNSSYYHDWAHITSPFTETDPLGNKLAWGLTESDGTPLYMYHPWNKTTIPNPQAMNFMDKYSWDAEPRLSWKDGTMWPYETGPWARLHAVAHYHPNSPIVKNGKISITLPTISEIPSWLPSGSMAEWTVEWEPPNYSTTLSRILGRAVDIAAAVFTAWDNLQYGLELFMKNQTSPKTSRPWKQPSFSLGVGQFEVPRGTVRHWIVNKNYSIANYQYHAPTTANVSPRDNRCNGPWCINGQAIGAFEMSVINTKVMEEVPPDQWVGYDFVRAIRSFDPCLVCAAHFEIKGKVNRSIDHLITPVCNT
;
A
#
# COMPACT_ATOMS: atom_id res chain seq x y z
N TYR A 1 -28.12 -9.58 -9.31
CA TYR A 1 -27.67 -9.57 -7.90
C TYR A 1 -28.19 -8.36 -7.13
N TYR A 2 -28.23 -7.15 -7.71
CA TYR A 2 -28.72 -5.93 -7.00
C TYR A 2 -29.67 -5.09 -7.89
N PRO A 3 -30.82 -5.64 -8.32
CA PRO A 3 -31.75 -4.97 -9.24
C PRO A 3 -32.29 -3.64 -8.69
N SER A 4 -32.54 -3.51 -7.38
CA SER A 4 -33.02 -2.24 -6.81
C SER A 4 -32.00 -1.12 -6.97
N CYS A 5 -30.74 -1.36 -6.57
CA CYS A 5 -29.65 -0.40 -6.70
C CYS A 5 -29.38 -0.04 -8.17
N TRP A 6 -29.46 -1.01 -9.09
CA TRP A 6 -29.34 -0.74 -10.53
C TRP A 6 -30.46 0.17 -11.06
N GLN A 7 -31.71 -0.08 -10.67
CA GLN A 7 -32.85 0.73 -11.11
C GLN A 7 -32.72 2.19 -10.64
N THR A 8 -32.28 2.40 -9.40
CA THR A 8 -32.00 3.76 -8.89
C THR A 8 -30.86 4.41 -9.67
N ALA A 9 -29.78 3.68 -9.96
CA ALA A 9 -28.64 4.20 -10.71
C ALA A 9 -29.02 4.71 -12.12
N GLN A 10 -30.03 4.13 -12.76
CA GLN A 10 -30.54 4.57 -14.06
C GLN A 10 -31.22 5.95 -14.02
N GLN A 11 -31.66 6.38 -12.84
CA GLN A 11 -32.37 7.65 -12.64
C GLN A 11 -31.50 8.70 -11.95
N THR A 12 -30.41 8.29 -11.29
CA THR A 12 -29.49 9.19 -10.61
C THR A 12 -28.48 9.81 -11.56
N LYS A 13 -28.45 11.15 -11.61
CA LYS A 13 -27.45 11.91 -12.36
C LYS A 13 -26.07 11.82 -11.70
N ALA A 14 -25.03 11.84 -12.51
CA ALA A 14 -23.65 11.94 -12.05
C ALA A 14 -23.28 13.42 -11.78
N GLU A 15 -22.73 13.72 -10.61
CA GLU A 15 -22.36 15.06 -10.17
C GLU A 15 -21.23 15.64 -11.02
N HIS A 16 -20.20 14.83 -11.30
CA HIS A 16 -19.01 15.23 -12.05
C HIS A 16 -19.11 14.87 -13.55
N SER A 17 -20.34 14.84 -14.08
CA SER A 17 -20.62 14.53 -15.49
C SER A 17 -19.91 15.47 -16.47
N ASP A 18 -19.59 16.69 -16.06
CA ASP A 18 -18.80 17.66 -16.81
C ASP A 18 -17.33 17.25 -16.96
N ILE A 19 -16.78 16.48 -16.02
CA ILE A 19 -15.39 15.97 -16.06
C ILE A 19 -15.30 14.64 -16.81
N HIS A 20 -16.07 13.64 -16.38
CA HIS A 20 -15.95 12.27 -16.89
C HIS A 20 -16.90 11.95 -18.06
N GLY A 21 -17.90 12.80 -18.33
CA GLY A 21 -18.77 12.67 -19.51
C GLY A 21 -19.90 11.62 -19.39
N PHE A 22 -20.15 11.05 -18.21
CA PHE A 22 -21.24 10.09 -17.98
C PHE A 22 -22.44 10.84 -17.40
N SER A 23 -23.63 10.64 -17.96
CA SER A 23 -24.82 11.42 -17.56
C SER A 23 -25.45 10.88 -16.27
N THR A 24 -25.44 9.56 -16.09
CA THR A 24 -26.05 8.86 -14.96
C THR A 24 -25.05 7.92 -14.29
N ILE A 25 -25.38 7.47 -13.07
CA ILE A 25 -24.59 6.45 -12.38
C ILE A 25 -24.62 5.12 -13.13
N ALA A 26 -25.75 4.77 -13.77
CA ALA A 26 -25.84 3.58 -14.61
C ALA A 26 -24.87 3.62 -15.80
N ASP A 27 -24.58 4.80 -16.35
CA ASP A 27 -23.57 4.95 -17.42
C ASP A 27 -22.17 4.63 -16.89
N ILE A 28 -21.83 5.07 -15.67
CA ILE A 28 -20.56 4.74 -15.01
C ILE A 28 -20.46 3.23 -14.78
N MET A 29 -21.50 2.62 -14.21
CA MET A 29 -21.56 1.17 -13.99
C MET A 29 -21.42 0.38 -15.30
N THR A 30 -22.07 0.83 -16.37
CA THR A 30 -21.95 0.23 -17.71
C THR A 30 -20.54 0.39 -18.28
N ALA A 31 -19.91 1.55 -18.05
CA ALA A 31 -18.55 1.82 -18.48
C ALA A 31 -17.50 0.95 -17.76
N LEU A 32 -17.85 0.35 -16.61
CA LEU A 32 -16.99 -0.60 -15.89
C LEU A 32 -17.12 -2.05 -16.37
N ASN A 33 -18.06 -2.35 -17.28
CA ASN A 33 -18.23 -3.71 -17.80
C ASN A 33 -16.92 -4.24 -18.43
N PRO A 34 -16.47 -5.46 -18.05
CA PRO A 34 -15.22 -6.02 -18.57
C PRO A 34 -15.20 -6.10 -20.10
N PHE A 35 -14.04 -5.78 -20.69
CA PHE A 35 -13.74 -5.85 -22.11
C PHE A 35 -14.49 -4.89 -23.05
N SER A 36 -15.66 -4.39 -22.67
CA SER A 36 -16.49 -3.52 -23.53
C SER A 36 -16.78 -2.14 -22.94
N GLY A 37 -16.77 -2.01 -21.61
CA GLY A 37 -17.02 -0.76 -20.92
C GLY A 37 -15.91 0.26 -21.17
N TRP A 38 -16.30 1.52 -21.38
CA TRP A 38 -15.36 2.58 -21.73
C TRP A 38 -14.27 2.78 -20.65
N LEU A 39 -14.64 2.83 -19.37
CA LEU A 39 -13.68 3.00 -18.27
C LEU A 39 -12.74 1.80 -18.18
N TRP A 40 -13.26 0.59 -18.36
CA TRP A 40 -12.45 -0.63 -18.34
C TRP A 40 -11.41 -0.61 -19.45
N VAL A 41 -11.82 -0.37 -20.70
CA VAL A 41 -10.93 -0.40 -21.87
C VAL A 41 -9.88 0.70 -21.80
N HIS A 42 -10.27 1.91 -21.39
CA HIS A 42 -9.35 3.04 -21.34
C HIS A 42 -8.43 3.01 -20.11
N ALA A 43 -8.82 2.37 -19.01
CA ALA A 43 -7.90 2.06 -17.92
C ALA A 43 -6.78 1.09 -18.37
N VAL A 44 -7.11 0.10 -19.21
CA VAL A 44 -6.11 -0.82 -19.80
C VAL A 44 -5.15 -0.09 -20.75
N LYS A 45 -5.60 0.95 -21.46
CA LYS A 45 -4.70 1.81 -22.25
C LYS A 45 -3.83 2.70 -21.35
N ALA A 46 -4.43 3.32 -20.33
CA ALA A 46 -3.73 4.22 -19.42
C ALA A 46 -2.60 3.51 -18.64
N GLN A 47 -2.82 2.28 -18.17
CA GLN A 47 -1.76 1.51 -17.49
C GLN A 47 -0.58 1.15 -18.42
N ILE A 48 -0.78 1.06 -19.74
CA ILE A 48 0.33 0.92 -20.70
C ILE A 48 1.15 2.21 -20.73
N LEU A 49 0.50 3.37 -20.88
CA LEU A 49 1.17 4.67 -20.86
C LEU A 49 1.93 4.93 -19.56
N ALA A 50 1.35 4.57 -18.41
CA ALA A 50 2.02 4.69 -17.12
C ALA A 50 3.29 3.81 -17.02
N ARG A 51 3.23 2.60 -17.57
CA ARG A 51 4.40 1.70 -17.63
C ARG A 51 5.47 2.24 -18.58
N GLU A 52 5.08 2.73 -19.75
CA GLU A 52 6.03 3.35 -20.67
C GLU A 52 6.74 4.55 -20.05
N ALA A 53 6.00 5.42 -19.34
CA ALA A 53 6.59 6.56 -18.62
C ALA A 53 7.65 6.10 -17.62
N GLY A 54 7.33 5.06 -16.82
CA GLY A 54 8.28 4.49 -15.88
C GLY A 54 9.49 3.82 -16.53
N VAL A 55 9.29 3.11 -17.64
CA VAL A 55 10.35 2.41 -18.39
C VAL A 55 11.43 3.36 -18.90
N LEU A 56 11.07 4.61 -19.23
CA LEU A 56 12.05 5.65 -19.59
C LEU A 56 13.10 5.87 -18.48
N ILE A 57 12.69 5.71 -17.22
CA ILE A 57 13.55 5.90 -16.06
C ILE A 57 14.17 4.56 -15.67
N TYR A 58 13.34 3.55 -15.36
CA TYR A 58 13.81 2.34 -14.71
C TYR A 58 14.07 1.15 -15.67
N GLY A 59 14.04 1.36 -16.98
CA GLY A 59 14.50 0.42 -18.01
C GLY A 59 13.50 -0.65 -18.45
N ARG A 60 12.82 -1.35 -17.52
CA ARG A 60 11.73 -2.31 -17.86
C ARG A 60 10.71 -2.47 -16.75
N HIS A 61 9.48 -2.81 -17.11
CA HIS A 61 8.41 -3.17 -16.17
C HIS A 61 8.08 -4.67 -16.28
N SER A 62 7.81 -5.40 -15.20
CA SER A 62 7.68 -5.01 -13.79
C SER A 62 8.97 -5.04 -12.96
N HIS A 63 10.08 -5.57 -13.50
CA HIS A 63 11.33 -5.79 -12.74
C HIS A 63 12.44 -4.83 -13.19
N PRO A 64 12.54 -3.62 -12.61
CA PRO A 64 13.47 -2.60 -13.06
C PRO A 64 14.94 -2.99 -12.81
N PRO A 65 15.84 -2.97 -13.82
CA PRO A 65 17.25 -3.28 -13.63
C PRO A 65 18.09 -2.05 -13.30
N MET A 66 17.52 -0.84 -13.43
CA MET A 66 18.25 0.42 -13.27
C MET A 66 18.23 0.96 -11.85
N LEU A 67 17.51 0.35 -10.91
CA LEU A 67 17.56 0.73 -9.50
C LEU A 67 18.79 0.08 -8.86
N ILE A 68 19.70 0.89 -8.34
CA ILE A 68 20.95 0.42 -7.72
C ILE A 68 21.13 1.06 -6.34
N PRO A 69 21.86 0.43 -5.41
CA PRO A 69 22.20 1.10 -4.16
C PRO A 69 22.97 2.40 -4.46
N GLY A 70 22.47 3.51 -3.92
CA GLY A 70 23.02 4.84 -4.15
C GLY A 70 22.41 5.63 -5.32
N GLY A 71 21.44 5.09 -6.07
CA GLY A 71 20.68 5.88 -7.06
C GLY A 71 20.09 5.05 -8.22
N ILE A 72 20.17 5.58 -9.44
CA ILE A 72 19.73 4.91 -10.66
C ILE A 72 20.85 4.81 -11.69
N GLY A 73 20.83 3.73 -12.49
CA GLY A 73 21.75 3.49 -13.61
C GLY A 73 21.32 4.13 -14.94
N THR A 74 20.23 4.91 -14.93
CA THR A 74 19.68 5.57 -16.12
C THR A 74 20.68 6.57 -16.69
N ASP A 75 20.99 6.43 -17.97
CA ASP A 75 21.82 7.40 -18.69
C ASP A 75 21.00 8.65 -19.03
N LEU A 76 21.44 9.80 -18.54
CA LEU A 76 20.81 11.10 -18.80
C LEU A 76 21.48 11.89 -19.94
N SER A 77 22.34 11.26 -20.74
CA SER A 77 22.88 11.86 -21.99
C SER A 77 21.76 12.29 -22.97
N VAL A 78 20.61 11.62 -22.92
CA VAL A 78 19.38 11.92 -23.67
C VAL A 78 18.27 12.50 -22.78
N GLY A 79 18.64 13.15 -21.67
CA GLY A 79 17.73 13.63 -20.64
C GLY A 79 16.60 14.52 -21.18
N GLU A 80 16.88 15.42 -22.13
CA GLU A 80 15.85 16.28 -22.74
C GLU A 80 14.71 15.47 -23.39
N SER A 81 15.07 14.42 -24.14
CA SER A 81 14.10 13.52 -24.76
C SER A 81 13.34 12.73 -23.71
N LEU A 82 14.04 12.23 -22.68
CA LEU A 82 13.43 11.49 -21.57
C LEU A 82 12.36 12.34 -20.88
N PHE A 83 12.70 13.57 -20.46
CA PHE A 83 11.77 14.46 -19.76
C PHE A 83 10.58 14.85 -20.63
N THR A 84 10.78 15.14 -21.91
CA THR A 84 9.68 15.47 -22.83
C THR A 84 8.74 14.29 -23.04
N GLN A 85 9.28 13.09 -23.24
CA GLN A 85 8.50 11.86 -23.40
C GLN A 85 7.75 11.46 -22.14
N TYR A 86 8.33 11.70 -20.96
CA TYR A 86 7.69 11.48 -19.68
C TYR A 86 6.54 12.49 -19.48
N MET A 87 6.81 13.78 -19.73
CA MET A 87 5.83 14.87 -19.61
C MET A 87 4.59 14.60 -20.47
N TYR A 88 4.77 14.24 -21.75
CA TYR A 88 3.66 13.91 -22.65
C TYR A 88 2.73 12.82 -22.10
N ARG A 89 3.32 11.76 -21.52
CA ARG A 89 2.57 10.67 -20.90
C ARG A 89 1.89 11.13 -19.62
N LEU A 90 2.60 11.88 -18.77
CA LEU A 90 2.04 12.42 -17.54
C LEU A 90 0.85 13.35 -17.80
N THR A 91 0.88 14.16 -18.86
CA THR A 91 -0.26 14.97 -19.31
C THR A 91 -1.49 14.12 -19.60
N THR A 92 -1.33 13.07 -20.41
CA THR A 92 -2.45 12.15 -20.73
C THR A 92 -2.95 11.41 -19.49
N LEU A 93 -2.04 10.96 -18.62
CA LEU A 93 -2.36 10.28 -17.38
C LEU A 93 -3.07 11.20 -16.38
N THR A 94 -2.75 12.49 -16.37
CA THR A 94 -3.42 13.49 -15.52
C THR A 94 -4.89 13.65 -15.93
N ALA A 95 -5.19 13.73 -17.23
CA ALA A 95 -6.56 13.77 -17.71
C ALA A 95 -7.33 12.48 -17.35
N MET A 96 -6.72 11.31 -17.58
CA MET A 96 -7.34 10.04 -17.20
C MET A 96 -7.56 9.92 -15.69
N ALA A 97 -6.63 10.41 -14.86
CA ALA A 97 -6.78 10.43 -13.42
C ALA A 97 -8.02 11.22 -13.00
N LYS A 98 -8.24 12.41 -13.57
CA LYS A 98 -9.45 13.21 -13.30
C LYS A 98 -10.73 12.43 -13.61
N VAL A 99 -10.79 11.78 -14.76
CA VAL A 99 -11.95 10.95 -15.17
C VAL A 99 -12.20 9.81 -14.19
N VAL A 100 -11.15 9.07 -13.82
CA VAL A 100 -11.26 7.91 -12.92
C VAL A 100 -11.67 8.33 -11.52
N ILE A 101 -11.04 9.36 -10.97
CA ILE A 101 -11.33 9.86 -9.62
C ILE A 101 -12.77 10.36 -9.56
N ALA A 102 -13.18 11.21 -10.50
CA ALA A 102 -14.52 11.76 -10.55
C ALA A 102 -15.60 10.66 -10.67
N ALA A 103 -15.40 9.68 -11.56
CA ALA A 103 -16.34 8.57 -11.72
C ALA A 103 -16.45 7.69 -10.45
N TRP A 104 -15.34 7.47 -9.72
CA TRP A 104 -15.36 6.73 -8.46
C TRP A 104 -15.98 7.53 -7.31
N MET A 105 -15.79 8.85 -7.26
CA MET A 105 -16.45 9.73 -6.30
C MET A 105 -17.97 9.65 -6.46
N ASP A 106 -18.48 9.82 -7.69
CA ASP A 106 -19.91 9.73 -8.00
C ASP A 106 -20.49 8.35 -7.67
N LEU A 107 -19.80 7.28 -8.10
CA LEU A 107 -20.27 5.92 -7.85
C LEU A 107 -20.28 5.59 -6.35
N ALA A 108 -19.25 5.99 -5.60
CA ALA A 108 -19.19 5.69 -4.18
C ALA A 108 -20.22 6.49 -3.38
N ASN A 109 -20.38 7.79 -3.66
CA ASN A 109 -21.41 8.62 -3.03
C ASN A 109 -22.80 8.06 -3.31
N PHE A 110 -23.07 7.67 -4.56
CA PHE A 110 -24.31 6.98 -4.91
C PHE A 110 -24.55 5.71 -4.08
N LEU A 111 -23.54 4.84 -3.95
CA LEU A 111 -23.66 3.59 -3.21
C LEU A 111 -23.87 3.81 -1.70
N ILE A 112 -23.29 4.88 -1.15
CA ILE A 112 -23.52 5.31 0.24
C ILE A 112 -24.96 5.77 0.41
N ASP A 113 -25.41 6.69 -0.44
CA ASP A 113 -26.69 7.39 -0.27
C ASP A 113 -27.91 6.54 -0.67
N ASN A 114 -27.74 5.57 -1.57
CA ASN A 114 -28.86 4.89 -2.23
C ASN A 114 -28.85 3.36 -2.10
N CYS A 115 -27.73 2.74 -1.68
CA CYS A 115 -27.58 1.28 -1.70
C CYS A 115 -27.09 0.67 -0.37
N ASP A 116 -27.16 1.41 0.75
CA ASP A 116 -26.77 0.96 2.10
C ASP A 116 -25.38 0.31 2.15
N TYR A 117 -24.43 0.89 1.41
CA TYR A 117 -23.10 0.29 1.22
C TYR A 117 -21.99 0.93 2.06
N GLN A 118 -22.31 1.96 2.84
CA GLN A 118 -21.35 2.77 3.61
C GLN A 118 -20.47 1.93 4.55
N TYR A 119 -21.08 1.00 5.28
CA TYR A 119 -20.43 0.21 6.33
C TYR A 119 -20.03 -1.21 5.90
N GLN A 120 -20.20 -1.57 4.62
CA GLN A 120 -19.83 -2.89 4.12
C GLN A 120 -18.32 -3.13 4.20
N GLY A 121 -17.90 -4.27 4.72
CA GLY A 121 -16.48 -4.59 4.88
C GLY A 121 -15.76 -3.74 5.92
N LEU A 122 -16.47 -3.25 6.94
CA LEU A 122 -15.88 -2.52 8.07
C LEU A 122 -14.82 -3.39 8.78
N THR A 123 -13.62 -2.87 9.06
CA THR A 123 -12.64 -3.62 9.86
C THR A 123 -12.95 -3.50 11.34
N TYR A 124 -12.60 -2.38 11.96
CA TYR A 124 -12.91 -2.05 13.35
C TYR A 124 -13.67 -0.73 13.42
N SER A 125 -14.53 -0.57 14.43
CA SER A 125 -15.27 0.69 14.66
C SER A 125 -14.33 1.88 14.86
N ALA A 126 -13.22 1.65 15.56
CA ALA A 126 -12.09 2.56 15.63
C ALA A 126 -10.87 1.86 15.01
N PRO A 127 -10.32 2.37 13.91
CA PRO A 127 -9.35 1.63 13.13
C PRO A 127 -7.97 1.64 13.78
N THR A 128 -7.22 0.58 13.51
CA THR A 128 -5.81 0.47 13.87
C THR A 128 -5.02 0.23 12.60
N TYR A 129 -4.13 1.14 12.26
CA TYR A 129 -3.41 1.11 10.99
C TYR A 129 -2.04 1.77 11.09
N ILE A 130 -1.23 1.53 10.07
CA ILE A 130 0.02 2.25 9.86
C ILE A 130 0.10 2.89 8.48
N SER A 131 0.87 3.95 8.41
CA SER A 131 1.46 4.47 7.17
C SER A 131 2.96 4.64 7.36
N SER A 132 3.71 4.62 6.25
CA SER A 132 5.13 4.91 6.20
C SER A 132 5.42 6.10 5.28
N TYR A 133 6.69 6.32 4.98
CA TYR A 133 7.14 7.40 4.10
C TYR A 133 6.86 7.07 2.65
N GLY A 134 6.61 8.12 1.87
CA GLY A 134 6.49 8.02 0.44
C GLY A 134 6.51 9.40 -0.17
N PHE A 135 7.13 9.49 -1.34
CA PHE A 135 7.36 10.75 -2.04
C PHE A 135 8.27 11.69 -1.24
N GLU A 136 9.41 11.17 -0.76
CA GLU A 136 10.37 11.90 0.07
C GLU A 136 11.20 12.93 -0.71
N SER A 137 11.71 13.92 0.02
CA SER A 137 12.56 14.98 -0.51
C SER A 137 13.94 14.39 -0.80
N PRO A 138 14.45 14.51 -2.03
CA PRO A 138 15.79 14.07 -2.36
C PRO A 138 16.87 14.71 -1.48
N GLU A 139 16.70 15.99 -1.10
CA GLU A 139 17.61 16.72 -0.23
C GLU A 139 17.61 16.17 1.19
N LEU A 140 16.42 15.96 1.76
CA LEU A 140 16.31 15.40 3.11
C LEU A 140 16.90 14.00 3.17
N TYR A 141 16.59 13.17 2.18
CA TYR A 141 17.14 11.81 2.10
C TYR A 141 18.66 11.83 1.95
N SER A 142 19.21 12.75 1.15
CA SER A 142 20.65 12.89 0.97
C SER A 142 21.36 13.37 2.24
N SER A 143 20.65 14.09 3.12
CA SER A 143 21.19 14.58 4.39
C SER A 143 21.20 13.56 5.54
N LEU A 144 20.66 12.35 5.34
CA LEU A 144 20.57 11.32 6.39
C LEU A 144 21.94 10.87 6.93
N GLY A 145 23.01 11.04 6.15
CA GLY A 145 24.35 10.59 6.49
C GLY A 145 24.86 9.51 5.54
N GLU A 146 26.02 8.94 5.88
CA GLU A 146 26.72 7.98 5.02
C GLU A 146 26.81 6.58 5.65
N SER A 147 26.85 6.48 6.99
CA SER A 147 26.81 5.19 7.69
C SER A 147 25.38 4.77 8.05
N TYR A 148 25.15 3.47 8.24
CA TYR A 148 23.81 2.95 8.53
C TYR A 148 23.27 3.45 9.87
N ASP A 149 24.14 3.65 10.86
CA ASP A 149 23.79 4.15 12.20
C ASP A 149 23.49 5.65 12.19
N GLU A 150 24.23 6.46 11.41
CA GLU A 150 23.91 7.86 11.17
C GLU A 150 22.56 8.01 10.47
N ILE A 151 22.35 7.27 9.38
CA ILE A 151 21.09 7.28 8.63
C ILE A 151 19.92 6.92 9.54
N TYR A 152 20.05 5.85 10.32
CA TYR A 152 19.01 5.41 11.24
C TYR A 152 18.74 6.46 12.33
N LYS A 153 19.79 7.06 12.90
CA LYS A 153 19.69 8.10 13.94
C LYS A 153 18.97 9.35 13.44
N ASN A 154 19.27 9.79 12.23
CA ASN A 154 18.82 11.07 11.71
C ASN A 154 17.40 11.01 11.12
N TYR A 155 16.87 9.79 10.89
CA TYR A 155 15.64 9.58 10.14
C TYR A 155 14.44 10.33 10.74
N ASP A 156 14.16 10.15 12.03
CA ASP A 156 13.03 10.80 12.69
C ASP A 156 13.20 12.32 12.77
N SER A 157 14.39 12.80 13.11
CA SER A 157 14.65 14.24 13.20
C SER A 157 14.48 14.93 11.84
N LEU A 158 15.00 14.32 10.77
CA LEU A 158 14.89 14.89 9.42
C LEU A 158 13.47 14.79 8.88
N ALA A 159 12.76 13.70 9.17
CA ALA A 159 11.35 13.55 8.85
C ALA A 159 10.47 14.57 9.58
N GLN A 160 10.81 14.94 10.82
CA GLN A 160 10.09 15.99 11.55
C GLN A 160 10.39 17.37 10.94
N THR A 161 11.61 17.66 10.52
CA THR A 161 11.91 18.91 9.79
C THR A 161 11.27 18.97 8.40
N ALA A 162 11.02 17.81 7.78
CA ALA A 162 10.25 17.70 6.53
C ALA A 162 8.80 18.20 6.66
N SER A 163 8.31 18.37 7.90
CA SER A 163 6.92 18.75 8.17
C SER A 163 6.56 20.18 7.75
N GLU A 164 7.52 20.96 7.24
CA GLU A 164 7.34 22.36 6.82
C GLU A 164 7.65 22.60 5.33
N GLY A 165 7.97 21.54 4.56
CA GLY A 165 8.39 21.65 3.15
C GLY A 165 7.58 20.81 2.16
N PRO A 166 7.53 21.20 0.86
CA PRO A 166 6.64 20.62 -0.16
C PRO A 166 6.95 19.19 -0.64
N GLN A 167 7.82 18.42 0.03
CA GLN A 167 8.43 17.24 -0.61
C GLN A 167 8.40 15.97 0.26
N THR A 168 7.47 15.82 1.20
CA THR A 168 7.20 14.50 1.83
C THR A 168 5.72 14.38 2.09
N VAL A 169 5.04 13.69 1.18
CA VAL A 169 3.57 13.58 1.18
C VAL A 169 3.10 12.59 2.24
N PHE A 170 3.62 11.35 2.21
CA PHE A 170 3.29 10.31 3.19
C PHE A 170 4.39 10.21 4.25
N ARG A 171 3.99 9.90 5.48
CA ARG A 171 4.88 9.90 6.66
C ARG A 171 4.54 8.74 7.57
N ALA A 172 5.55 8.30 8.34
CA ALA A 172 5.33 7.33 9.41
C ALA A 172 4.23 7.81 10.35
N THR A 173 3.23 6.96 10.52
CA THR A 173 2.12 7.20 11.45
C THR A 173 1.66 5.86 11.99
N ILE A 174 1.52 5.77 13.31
CA ILE A 174 0.94 4.63 14.00
C ILE A 174 -0.36 5.12 14.63
N VAL A 175 -1.48 4.55 14.21
CA VAL A 175 -2.80 4.84 14.79
C VAL A 175 -3.33 3.57 15.43
N ARG A 176 -3.70 3.68 16.70
CA ARG A 176 -4.22 2.57 17.49
C ARG A 176 -5.59 2.96 18.01
N ASN A 177 -6.61 2.19 17.65
CA ASN A 177 -7.99 2.41 18.10
C ASN A 177 -8.47 3.85 17.84
N GLY A 178 -8.19 4.38 16.64
CA GLY A 178 -8.56 5.75 16.24
C GLY A 178 -7.68 6.87 16.79
N GLU A 179 -6.71 6.58 17.65
CA GLU A 179 -5.84 7.57 18.27
C GLU A 179 -4.42 7.52 17.71
N LEU A 180 -3.82 8.69 17.49
CA LEU A 180 -2.41 8.80 17.10
C LEU A 180 -1.53 8.30 18.25
N LEU A 181 -0.77 7.24 17.99
CA LEU A 181 0.16 6.66 18.95
C LEU A 181 1.59 7.21 18.75
N SER A 182 2.05 7.28 17.51
CA SER A 182 3.37 7.83 17.17
C SER A 182 3.45 8.25 15.70
N LYS A 183 4.42 9.13 15.40
CA LYS A 183 4.84 9.53 14.04
C LYS A 183 6.28 9.11 13.73
N SER A 184 6.88 8.31 14.61
CA SER A 184 8.28 7.91 14.52
C SER A 184 8.45 6.68 13.63
N PHE A 185 9.39 6.78 12.69
CA PHE A 185 9.91 5.64 11.92
C PHE A 185 10.52 4.59 12.85
N ILE A 186 11.28 5.05 13.84
CA ILE A 186 12.00 4.22 14.80
C ILE A 186 11.01 3.46 15.68
N ASP A 187 9.97 4.12 16.20
CA ASP A 187 8.94 3.45 16.99
C ASP A 187 8.22 2.37 16.17
N LEU A 188 7.95 2.64 14.89
CA LEU A 188 7.33 1.66 13.98
C LEU A 188 8.24 0.46 13.70
N ASN A 189 9.57 0.68 13.67
CA ASN A 189 10.55 -0.39 13.56
C ASN A 189 10.62 -1.20 14.87
N VAL A 190 10.90 -0.54 15.99
CA VAL A 190 11.11 -1.15 17.31
C VAL A 190 9.92 -2.01 17.75
N GLY A 191 8.69 -1.54 17.49
CA GLY A 191 7.47 -2.25 17.87
C GLY A 191 7.10 -3.44 16.98
N GLN A 192 7.79 -3.66 15.85
CA GLN A 192 7.38 -4.67 14.87
C GLN A 192 7.74 -6.09 15.32
N LEU A 193 6.74 -6.97 15.27
CA LEU A 193 6.87 -8.41 15.55
C LEU A 193 6.24 -9.23 14.44
N GLU A 194 6.63 -10.50 14.32
CA GLU A 194 5.97 -11.46 13.46
C GLU A 194 5.91 -12.84 14.12
N PHE A 195 4.72 -13.44 14.09
CA PHE A 195 4.46 -14.75 14.68
C PHE A 195 3.94 -15.74 13.64
N VAL A 196 3.77 -17.00 14.04
CA VAL A 196 3.42 -18.11 13.14
C VAL A 196 2.46 -19.14 13.76
N ASN A 197 1.60 -18.74 14.71
CA ASN A 197 0.68 -19.65 15.41
C ASN A 197 -0.27 -20.38 14.44
N SER A 198 -0.91 -19.62 13.56
CA SER A 198 -1.85 -20.09 12.52
C SER A 198 -1.18 -20.30 11.16
N SER A 199 0.15 -20.22 11.11
CA SER A 199 0.92 -20.19 9.87
C SER A 199 1.77 -21.46 9.69
N TYR A 200 1.99 -21.88 8.43
CA TYR A 200 2.75 -23.10 8.07
C TYR A 200 4.28 -22.95 8.22
N TYR A 201 4.72 -22.49 9.39
CA TYR A 201 6.12 -22.35 9.77
C TYR A 201 6.37 -22.90 11.18
N HIS A 202 7.61 -23.31 11.43
CA HIS A 202 8.09 -23.56 12.79
C HIS A 202 8.48 -22.25 13.46
N ASP A 203 8.19 -22.15 14.75
CA ASP A 203 8.68 -21.07 15.59
C ASP A 203 10.21 -21.14 15.73
N TRP A 204 10.89 -20.00 15.64
CA TRP A 204 12.34 -19.91 15.66
C TRP A 204 12.91 -19.43 16.99
N ALA A 205 12.10 -18.90 17.91
CA ALA A 205 12.56 -18.13 19.06
C ALA A 205 13.41 -18.96 20.04
N HIS A 206 13.19 -20.27 20.12
CA HIS A 206 13.92 -21.17 21.01
C HIS A 206 15.03 -22.00 20.34
N ILE A 207 15.14 -21.93 19.02
CA ILE A 207 16.06 -22.77 18.24
C ILE A 207 17.08 -21.98 17.42
N THR A 208 17.00 -20.64 17.47
CA THR A 208 17.93 -19.73 16.80
C THR A 208 18.52 -18.73 17.81
N SER A 209 19.60 -18.05 17.43
CA SER A 209 20.18 -16.96 18.21
C SER A 209 19.86 -15.62 17.56
N PRO A 210 19.60 -14.55 18.35
CA PRO A 210 19.34 -13.23 17.79
C PRO A 210 20.59 -12.67 17.11
N PHE A 211 20.38 -11.85 16.09
CA PHE A 211 21.41 -10.98 15.53
C PHE A 211 21.62 -9.72 16.40
N THR A 212 20.56 -9.24 17.04
CA THR A 212 20.61 -8.06 17.91
C THR A 212 19.44 -8.03 18.91
N GLU A 213 19.64 -7.41 20.07
CA GLU A 213 18.56 -7.12 21.03
C GLU A 213 18.07 -5.67 20.95
N THR A 214 18.88 -4.80 20.33
CA THR A 214 18.62 -3.37 20.21
C THR A 214 18.69 -2.90 18.76
N ASP A 215 18.10 -1.76 18.48
CA ASP A 215 18.35 -1.03 17.25
C ASP A 215 19.72 -0.28 17.29
N PRO A 216 20.14 0.40 16.20
CA PRO A 216 21.39 1.17 16.18
C PRO A 216 21.48 2.31 17.21
N LEU A 217 20.37 2.73 17.82
CA LEU A 217 20.34 3.75 18.88
C LEU A 217 20.38 3.15 20.29
N GLY A 218 20.39 1.83 20.40
CA GLY A 218 20.34 1.13 21.69
C GLY A 218 18.92 0.99 22.26
N ASN A 219 17.87 1.33 21.50
CA ASN A 219 16.50 1.05 21.92
C ASN A 219 16.30 -0.47 21.93
N LYS A 220 15.76 -1.01 23.02
CA LYS A 220 15.39 -2.42 23.10
C LYS A 220 14.29 -2.72 22.09
N LEU A 221 14.54 -3.69 21.20
CA LEU A 221 13.52 -4.18 20.28
C LEU A 221 12.34 -4.75 21.06
N ALA A 222 11.14 -4.64 20.50
CA ALA A 222 9.89 -5.00 21.17
C ALA A 222 9.73 -4.32 22.54
N TRP A 223 10.33 -3.14 22.74
CA TRP A 223 10.33 -2.39 23.99
C TRP A 223 10.95 -3.14 25.18
N GLY A 224 11.73 -4.20 24.93
CA GLY A 224 12.27 -5.08 25.96
C GLY A 224 11.22 -5.96 26.64
N LEU A 225 10.07 -6.16 26.00
CA LEU A 225 9.02 -7.03 26.49
C LEU A 225 9.38 -8.52 26.34
N THR A 226 8.66 -9.35 27.09
CA THR A 226 8.81 -10.80 27.16
C THR A 226 7.43 -11.46 27.09
N GLU A 227 7.38 -12.63 26.48
CA GLU A 227 6.24 -13.54 26.54
C GLU A 227 5.97 -14.04 27.97
N SER A 228 4.78 -14.64 28.14
CA SER A 228 4.39 -15.26 29.42
C SER A 228 5.30 -16.42 29.85
N ASP A 229 5.97 -17.09 28.92
CA ASP A 229 6.94 -18.16 29.19
C ASP A 229 8.37 -17.66 29.41
N GLY A 230 8.59 -16.33 29.40
CA GLY A 230 9.89 -15.69 29.58
C GLY A 230 10.68 -15.45 28.29
N THR A 231 10.16 -15.85 27.13
CA THR A 231 10.82 -15.61 25.84
C THR A 231 10.92 -14.11 25.53
N PRO A 232 12.11 -13.55 25.26
CA PRO A 232 12.22 -12.15 24.87
C PRO A 232 11.54 -11.88 23.51
N LEU A 233 10.65 -10.88 23.46
CA LEU A 233 9.91 -10.57 22.23
C LEU A 233 10.79 -10.05 21.10
N TYR A 234 12.00 -9.56 21.39
CA TYR A 234 12.95 -9.19 20.35
C TYR A 234 13.28 -10.37 19.41
N MET A 235 13.12 -11.62 19.85
CA MET A 235 13.33 -12.80 18.98
C MET A 235 12.39 -12.79 17.78
N TYR A 236 11.19 -12.22 17.93
CA TYR A 236 10.18 -12.13 16.87
C TYR A 236 10.29 -10.84 16.02
N HIS A 237 11.26 -9.96 16.33
CA HIS A 237 11.54 -8.81 15.48
C HIS A 237 12.16 -9.27 14.14
N PRO A 238 11.82 -8.67 12.98
CA PRO A 238 12.30 -9.12 11.68
C PRO A 238 13.83 -9.21 11.51
N TRP A 239 14.62 -8.41 12.23
CA TRP A 239 16.10 -8.60 12.22
C TRP A 239 16.55 -9.95 12.80
N ASN A 240 15.78 -10.55 13.71
CA ASN A 240 16.09 -11.81 14.38
C ASN A 240 15.28 -13.00 13.85
N LYS A 241 14.23 -12.74 13.07
CA LYS A 241 13.40 -13.77 12.47
C LYS A 241 14.19 -14.70 11.57
N THR A 242 13.88 -16.00 11.68
CA THR A 242 14.30 -17.05 10.74
C THR A 242 13.06 -17.73 10.18
N THR A 243 12.90 -17.71 8.85
CA THR A 243 11.75 -18.35 8.18
C THR A 243 12.00 -19.85 8.02
N ILE A 244 11.26 -20.69 8.75
CA ILE A 244 11.41 -22.15 8.73
C ILE A 244 10.10 -22.79 8.25
N PRO A 245 9.96 -23.14 6.96
CA PRO A 245 8.72 -23.71 6.42
C PRO A 245 8.33 -25.03 7.10
N ASN A 246 7.05 -25.18 7.39
CA ASN A 246 6.43 -26.39 7.94
C ASN A 246 5.12 -26.71 7.17
N PRO A 247 5.21 -27.25 5.94
CA PRO A 247 4.02 -27.59 5.16
C PRO A 247 3.16 -28.64 5.87
N GLN A 248 1.89 -28.32 6.10
CA GLN A 248 0.93 -29.23 6.71
C GLN A 248 -0.48 -29.08 6.11
N ALA A 249 -1.39 -29.98 6.48
CA ALA A 249 -2.79 -29.87 6.07
C ALA A 249 -3.45 -28.65 6.72
N MET A 250 -4.36 -28.02 5.98
CA MET A 250 -5.12 -26.87 6.45
C MET A 250 -6.06 -27.28 7.59
N ASN A 251 -5.99 -26.55 8.70
CA ASN A 251 -6.93 -26.65 9.82
C ASN A 251 -7.25 -25.25 10.35
N PHE A 252 -8.49 -24.79 10.15
CA PHE A 252 -8.95 -23.47 10.61
C PHE A 252 -8.97 -23.30 12.13
N MET A 253 -8.82 -24.38 12.89
CA MET A 253 -8.70 -24.35 14.36
C MET A 253 -7.24 -24.33 14.83
N ASP A 254 -6.27 -24.46 13.92
CA ASP A 254 -4.83 -24.46 14.15
C ASP A 254 -4.15 -23.68 13.03
N LYS A 255 -3.28 -24.30 12.20
CA LYS A 255 -2.62 -23.60 11.08
C LYS A 255 -3.38 -23.76 9.77
N TYR A 256 -3.64 -22.63 9.11
CA TYR A 256 -4.40 -22.58 7.87
C TYR A 256 -3.82 -21.65 6.79
N SER A 257 -2.72 -20.94 7.07
CA SER A 257 -2.16 -19.95 6.14
C SER A 257 -0.65 -20.10 5.91
N TRP A 258 -0.20 -19.69 4.71
CA TRP A 258 1.23 -19.44 4.42
C TRP A 258 1.65 -18.01 4.72
N ASP A 259 0.70 -17.10 4.94
CA ASP A 259 1.02 -15.76 5.41
C ASP A 259 1.34 -15.81 6.91
N ALA A 260 2.30 -15.01 7.36
CA ALA A 260 2.68 -14.93 8.76
C ALA A 260 1.79 -13.93 9.54
N GLU A 261 2.02 -13.79 10.84
CA GLU A 261 1.20 -12.96 11.74
C GLU A 261 1.95 -11.71 12.21
N PRO A 262 2.13 -10.68 11.36
CA PRO A 262 2.77 -9.46 11.79
C PRO A 262 1.88 -8.72 12.81
N ARG A 263 2.49 -8.30 13.91
CA ARG A 263 1.85 -7.50 14.98
C ARG A 263 2.67 -6.27 15.29
N LEU A 264 2.04 -5.26 15.87
CA LEU A 264 2.73 -4.16 16.51
C LEU A 264 2.56 -4.26 18.01
N SER A 265 3.68 -4.15 18.72
CA SER A 265 3.73 -4.08 20.19
C SER A 265 3.92 -2.64 20.64
N TRP A 266 3.43 -2.31 21.85
CA TRP A 266 3.77 -1.06 22.54
C TRP A 266 4.43 -1.27 23.89
N LYS A 267 4.98 -0.18 24.42
CA LYS A 267 5.54 -0.05 25.77
C LYS A 267 4.59 -0.48 26.90
N ASP A 268 3.28 -0.46 26.66
CA ASP A 268 2.25 -0.91 27.62
C ASP A 268 2.00 -2.43 27.61
N GLY A 269 2.77 -3.19 26.81
CA GLY A 269 2.64 -4.64 26.69
C GLY A 269 1.50 -5.09 25.75
N THR A 270 0.77 -4.15 25.14
CA THR A 270 -0.27 -4.52 24.16
C THR A 270 0.34 -4.89 22.81
N MET A 271 -0.34 -5.81 22.11
CA MET A 271 0.00 -6.24 20.77
C MET A 271 -1.25 -6.29 19.91
N TRP A 272 -1.20 -5.70 18.71
CA TRP A 272 -2.37 -5.57 17.84
C TRP A 272 -2.09 -5.89 16.37
N PRO A 273 -3.11 -6.35 15.63
CA PRO A 273 -3.11 -6.35 14.18
C PRO A 273 -3.27 -4.91 13.67
N TYR A 274 -2.85 -4.66 12.45
CA TYR A 274 -2.96 -3.33 11.86
C TYR A 274 -3.27 -3.45 10.36
N GLU A 275 -4.04 -2.48 9.87
CA GLU A 275 -4.29 -2.30 8.45
C GLU A 275 -3.22 -1.40 7.81
N THR A 276 -3.04 -1.54 6.51
CA THR A 276 -2.34 -0.55 5.70
C THR A 276 -2.99 -0.41 4.32
N GLY A 277 -2.75 0.72 3.65
CA GLY A 277 -3.29 0.97 2.30
C GLY A 277 -3.50 2.45 2.00
N PRO A 278 -4.05 2.75 0.80
CA PRO A 278 -4.39 4.11 0.39
C PRO A 278 -5.30 4.86 1.38
N TRP A 279 -6.33 4.21 1.92
CA TRP A 279 -7.17 4.82 2.94
C TRP A 279 -6.37 5.17 4.20
N ALA A 280 -5.56 4.24 4.71
CA ALA A 280 -4.75 4.45 5.91
C ALA A 280 -3.78 5.63 5.77
N ARG A 281 -3.02 5.71 4.66
CA ARG A 281 -2.04 6.79 4.44
C ARG A 281 -2.71 8.15 4.23
N LEU A 282 -3.82 8.21 3.49
CA LEU A 282 -4.53 9.47 3.26
C LEU A 282 -5.23 9.95 4.52
N HIS A 283 -5.82 9.04 5.29
CA HIS A 283 -6.33 9.37 6.62
C HIS A 283 -5.23 9.89 7.53
N ALA A 284 -4.08 9.22 7.57
CA ALA A 284 -2.94 9.63 8.38
C ALA A 284 -2.51 11.07 8.04
N VAL A 285 -2.33 11.34 6.75
CA VAL A 285 -1.90 12.63 6.24
C VAL A 285 -2.92 13.72 6.55
N ALA A 286 -4.20 13.50 6.26
CA ALA A 286 -5.27 14.48 6.50
C ALA A 286 -5.41 14.85 7.99
N HIS A 287 -5.35 13.86 8.89
CA HIS A 287 -5.67 14.07 10.32
C HIS A 287 -4.47 14.42 11.18
N TYR A 288 -3.28 13.93 10.83
CA TYR A 288 -2.11 14.05 11.70
C TYR A 288 -0.97 14.83 11.06
N HIS A 289 -1.05 15.17 9.77
CA HIS A 289 -0.01 15.93 9.06
C HIS A 289 -0.59 17.16 8.35
N PRO A 290 -1.14 18.14 9.11
CA PRO A 290 -1.88 19.28 8.55
C PRO A 290 -1.06 20.19 7.63
N ASN A 291 0.27 20.14 7.74
CA ASN A 291 1.19 20.90 6.89
C ASN A 291 1.58 20.18 5.59
N SER A 292 1.01 19.00 5.32
CA SER A 292 1.27 18.29 4.06
C SER A 292 0.76 19.12 2.87
N PRO A 293 1.49 19.16 1.73
CA PRO A 293 1.09 19.95 0.57
C PRO A 293 -0.23 19.50 -0.06
N ILE A 294 -0.71 18.29 0.28
CA ILE A 294 -1.99 17.75 -0.20
C ILE A 294 -3.13 17.92 0.81
N VAL A 295 -2.95 18.70 1.89
CA VAL A 295 -3.93 18.89 2.95
C VAL A 295 -4.36 20.35 3.05
N LYS A 296 -5.67 20.57 3.14
CA LYS A 296 -6.27 21.88 3.42
C LYS A 296 -7.44 21.69 4.37
N ASN A 297 -7.44 22.43 5.49
CA ASN A 297 -8.50 22.36 6.51
C ASN A 297 -8.81 20.93 7.00
N GLY A 298 -7.78 20.09 7.15
CA GLY A 298 -7.93 18.70 7.61
C GLY A 298 -8.51 17.73 6.57
N LYS A 299 -8.62 18.15 5.30
CA LYS A 299 -9.09 17.33 4.17
C LYS A 299 -7.96 17.15 3.16
N ILE A 300 -8.02 16.05 2.40
CA ILE A 300 -7.22 15.94 1.18
C ILE A 300 -7.73 16.98 0.19
N SER A 301 -6.83 17.79 -0.35
CA SER A 301 -7.13 18.87 -1.29
C SER A 301 -5.98 18.96 -2.29
N ILE A 302 -6.17 18.41 -3.49
CA ILE A 302 -5.13 18.31 -4.52
C ILE A 302 -5.62 18.93 -5.82
N THR A 303 -4.95 19.97 -6.28
CA THR A 303 -5.23 20.61 -7.57
C THR A 303 -4.48 19.91 -8.69
N LEU A 304 -5.21 19.34 -9.64
CA LEU A 304 -4.67 18.76 -10.88
C LEU A 304 -4.74 19.80 -12.00
N PRO A 305 -3.62 20.08 -12.69
CA PRO A 305 -3.47 21.25 -13.55
C PRO A 305 -4.34 21.19 -14.82
N THR A 306 -4.54 22.35 -15.45
CA THR A 306 -5.12 22.44 -16.80
C THR A 306 -4.23 21.71 -17.82
N ILE A 307 -4.85 21.06 -18.80
CA ILE A 307 -4.18 20.33 -19.88
C ILE A 307 -4.55 20.96 -21.21
N SER A 308 -3.54 21.28 -22.03
CA SER A 308 -3.75 21.96 -23.31
C SER A 308 -4.22 21.04 -24.43
N GLU A 309 -3.81 19.77 -24.41
CA GLU A 309 -4.14 18.79 -25.45
C GLU A 309 -4.27 17.40 -24.83
N ILE A 310 -5.30 16.67 -25.24
CA ILE A 310 -5.54 15.28 -24.85
C ILE A 310 -5.91 14.45 -26.08
N PRO A 311 -5.60 13.14 -26.09
CA PRO A 311 -6.13 12.23 -27.08
C PRO A 311 -7.66 12.29 -27.19
N SER A 312 -8.20 12.18 -28.40
CA SER A 312 -9.65 12.30 -28.68
C SER A 312 -10.54 11.26 -27.98
N TRP A 313 -9.94 10.21 -27.43
CA TRP A 313 -10.68 9.20 -26.68
C TRP A 313 -10.98 9.64 -25.25
N LEU A 314 -10.32 10.67 -24.71
CA LEU A 314 -10.60 11.24 -23.39
C LEU A 314 -11.69 12.31 -23.46
N PRO A 315 -12.54 12.45 -22.42
CA PRO A 315 -13.53 13.53 -22.35
C PRO A 315 -12.85 14.91 -22.26
N SER A 316 -13.32 15.89 -23.04
CA SER A 316 -12.79 17.26 -23.03
C SER A 316 -12.90 17.94 -21.66
N GLY A 317 -13.87 17.53 -20.84
CA GLY A 317 -14.02 17.97 -19.45
C GLY A 317 -12.78 17.77 -18.59
N SER A 318 -12.03 16.69 -18.84
CA SER A 318 -10.79 16.38 -18.13
C SER A 318 -9.62 17.34 -18.41
N MET A 319 -9.76 18.25 -19.38
CA MET A 319 -8.76 19.26 -19.69
C MET A 319 -8.72 20.39 -18.65
N ALA A 320 -9.88 20.76 -18.07
CA ALA A 320 -9.95 21.85 -17.10
C ALA A 320 -9.19 21.52 -15.81
N GLU A 321 -8.63 22.53 -15.16
CA GLU A 321 -8.12 22.38 -13.79
C GLU A 321 -9.22 21.86 -12.86
N TRP A 322 -8.86 20.95 -11.95
CA TRP A 322 -9.80 20.42 -10.96
C TRP A 322 -9.10 20.21 -9.63
N THR A 323 -9.74 20.64 -8.54
CA THR A 323 -9.29 20.34 -7.19
C THR A 323 -10.08 19.17 -6.64
N VAL A 324 -9.38 18.05 -6.41
CA VAL A 324 -9.92 16.87 -5.75
C VAL A 324 -9.96 17.14 -4.25
N GLU A 325 -11.16 17.22 -3.69
CA GLU A 325 -11.38 17.32 -2.25
C GLU A 325 -11.98 16.04 -1.70
N TRP A 326 -11.37 15.48 -0.65
CA TRP A 326 -11.87 14.29 0.02
C TRP A 326 -11.57 14.33 1.51
N GLU A 327 -12.57 13.98 2.32
CA GLU A 327 -12.44 13.81 3.76
C GLU A 327 -12.38 12.31 4.06
N PRO A 328 -11.19 11.75 4.35
CA PRO A 328 -11.08 10.33 4.68
C PRO A 328 -11.90 10.04 5.94
N PRO A 329 -12.84 9.07 5.92
CA PRO A 329 -13.65 8.77 7.09
C PRO A 329 -12.81 8.11 8.19
N ASN A 330 -13.18 8.33 9.46
CA ASN A 330 -12.58 7.71 10.66
C ASN A 330 -12.82 6.20 10.79
N TYR A 331 -13.14 5.50 9.70
CA TYR A 331 -13.40 4.06 9.64
C TYR A 331 -12.93 3.49 8.31
N SER A 332 -12.49 2.23 8.32
CA SER A 332 -12.08 1.51 7.10
C SER A 332 -13.16 0.55 6.65
N THR A 333 -13.80 0.86 5.52
CA THR A 333 -14.84 0.05 4.86
C THR A 333 -14.43 -0.22 3.41
N THR A 334 -15.20 -1.06 2.73
CA THR A 334 -15.00 -1.38 1.31
C THR A 334 -14.92 -0.12 0.47
N LEU A 335 -15.84 0.83 0.67
CA LEU A 335 -15.88 2.07 -0.09
C LEU A 335 -14.79 3.04 0.32
N SER A 336 -14.49 3.18 1.63
CA SER A 336 -13.41 4.10 2.03
C SER A 336 -12.05 3.66 1.50
N ARG A 337 -11.79 2.35 1.40
CA ARG A 337 -10.58 1.80 0.76
C ARG A 337 -10.55 1.99 -0.76
N ILE A 338 -11.68 1.84 -1.44
CA ILE A 338 -11.79 2.04 -2.89
C ILE A 338 -11.64 3.53 -3.25
N LEU A 339 -12.35 4.42 -2.55
CA LEU A 339 -12.21 5.86 -2.70
C LEU A 339 -10.81 6.35 -2.33
N GLY A 340 -10.25 5.84 -1.22
CA GLY A 340 -8.87 6.12 -0.85
C GLY A 340 -7.91 5.77 -1.98
N ARG A 341 -8.10 4.63 -2.66
CA ARG A 341 -7.28 4.26 -3.83
C ARG A 341 -7.50 5.18 -5.03
N ALA A 342 -8.72 5.63 -5.29
CA ALA A 342 -9.00 6.57 -6.36
C ALA A 342 -8.31 7.91 -6.09
N VAL A 343 -8.51 8.50 -4.90
CA VAL A 343 -7.91 9.78 -4.50
C VAL A 343 -6.38 9.71 -4.42
N ASP A 344 -5.81 8.56 -4.04
CA ASP A 344 -4.35 8.35 -4.03
C ASP A 344 -3.72 8.51 -5.44
N ILE A 345 -4.49 8.31 -6.52
CA ILE A 345 -4.03 8.63 -7.88
C ILE A 345 -3.74 10.13 -8.02
N ALA A 346 -4.53 11.01 -7.40
CA ALA A 346 -4.27 12.45 -7.42
C ALA A 346 -2.96 12.78 -6.70
N ALA A 347 -2.69 12.15 -5.56
CA ALA A 347 -1.43 12.31 -4.83
C ALA A 347 -0.24 11.85 -5.68
N ALA A 348 -0.35 10.70 -6.35
CA ALA A 348 0.69 10.19 -7.24
C ALA A 348 0.94 11.11 -8.45
N VAL A 349 -0.11 11.65 -9.08
CA VAL A 349 0.01 12.58 -10.21
C VAL A 349 0.59 13.92 -9.77
N PHE A 350 0.13 14.46 -8.64
CA PHE A 350 0.66 15.69 -8.05
C PHE A 350 2.16 15.57 -7.81
N THR A 351 2.59 14.51 -7.12
CA THR A 351 4.02 14.28 -6.88
C THR A 351 4.78 14.01 -8.17
N ALA A 352 4.20 13.31 -9.15
CA ALA A 352 4.88 13.07 -10.42
C ALA A 352 5.18 14.37 -11.17
N TRP A 353 4.29 15.37 -11.10
CA TRP A 353 4.56 16.71 -11.65
C TRP A 353 5.62 17.46 -10.88
N ASP A 354 5.56 17.44 -9.54
CA ASP A 354 6.57 18.07 -8.67
C ASP A 354 7.97 17.49 -8.92
N ASN A 355 8.08 16.15 -8.92
CA ASN A 355 9.33 15.45 -9.21
C ASN A 355 9.84 15.67 -10.65
N LEU A 356 8.93 15.78 -11.62
CA LEU A 356 9.29 16.08 -13.01
C LEU A 356 9.90 17.48 -13.11
N GLN A 357 9.25 18.48 -12.50
CA GLN A 357 9.75 19.85 -12.47
C GLN A 357 11.12 19.90 -11.79
N TYR A 358 11.23 19.35 -10.58
CA TYR A 358 12.47 19.34 -9.82
C TYR A 358 13.61 18.61 -10.54
N GLY A 359 13.32 17.44 -11.11
CA GLY A 359 14.29 16.67 -11.90
C GLY A 359 14.77 17.43 -13.15
N LEU A 360 13.87 18.14 -13.84
CA LEU A 360 14.22 18.97 -14.98
C LEU A 360 15.10 20.15 -14.57
N GLU A 361 14.78 20.84 -13.46
CA GLU A 361 15.59 21.94 -12.94
C GLU A 361 17.03 21.49 -12.60
N LEU A 362 17.19 20.34 -11.94
CA LEU A 362 18.50 19.76 -11.65
C LEU A 362 19.26 19.38 -12.92
N PHE A 363 18.57 18.76 -13.89
CA PHE A 363 19.15 18.39 -15.17
C PHE A 363 19.64 19.62 -15.93
N MET A 364 18.84 20.69 -16.01
CA MET A 364 19.21 21.94 -16.67
C MET A 364 20.42 22.62 -16.03
N LYS A 365 20.58 22.53 -14.71
CA LYS A 365 21.75 23.07 -13.99
C LYS A 365 23.05 22.31 -14.29
N ASN A 366 22.97 21.00 -14.56
CA ASN A 366 24.13 20.11 -14.66
C ASN A 366 24.14 19.27 -15.96
N GLN A 367 23.69 19.84 -17.08
CA GLN A 367 23.48 19.10 -18.34
C GLN A 367 24.74 18.39 -18.87
N THR A 368 25.92 18.93 -18.61
CA THR A 368 27.19 18.38 -19.12
C THR A 368 27.69 17.15 -18.34
N SER A 369 27.21 16.91 -17.12
CA SER A 369 27.57 15.74 -16.32
C SER A 369 26.52 15.44 -15.22
N PRO A 370 25.29 15.05 -15.59
CA PRO A 370 24.26 14.73 -14.60
C PRO A 370 24.69 13.51 -13.76
N LYS A 371 24.54 13.62 -12.44
CA LYS A 371 24.80 12.53 -11.50
C LYS A 371 23.49 11.88 -11.09
N THR A 372 23.38 10.57 -11.34
CA THR A 372 22.18 9.78 -11.02
C THR A 372 22.42 8.76 -9.91
N SER A 373 23.66 8.62 -9.45
CA SER A 373 24.04 7.79 -8.32
C SER A 373 25.23 8.36 -7.56
N ARG A 374 25.36 7.96 -6.28
CA ARG A 374 26.53 8.21 -5.44
C ARG A 374 27.25 6.90 -5.11
N PRO A 375 28.60 6.92 -4.99
CA PRO A 375 29.32 5.77 -4.46
C PRO A 375 28.87 5.50 -3.02
N TRP A 376 28.92 4.23 -2.62
CA TRP A 376 28.67 3.82 -1.25
C TRP A 376 29.65 2.72 -0.87
N LYS A 377 29.89 2.55 0.43
CA LYS A 377 30.76 1.51 0.95
C LYS A 377 29.95 0.49 1.73
N GLN A 378 30.02 -0.77 1.33
CA GLN A 378 29.37 -1.83 2.10
C GLN A 378 30.06 -2.01 3.45
N PRO A 379 29.33 -1.89 4.57
CA PRO A 379 29.91 -2.15 5.88
C PRO A 379 30.10 -3.66 6.09
N SER A 380 31.11 -4.04 6.90
CA SER A 380 31.33 -5.45 7.27
C SER A 380 30.20 -5.97 8.16
N PHE A 381 29.54 -5.10 8.93
CA PHE A 381 28.32 -5.39 9.67
C PHE A 381 27.34 -4.20 9.56
N SER A 382 26.06 -4.47 9.36
CA SER A 382 25.00 -3.45 9.50
C SER A 382 23.64 -4.05 9.81
N LEU A 383 22.82 -3.24 10.49
CA LEU A 383 21.39 -3.44 10.64
C LEU A 383 20.69 -2.39 9.77
N GLY A 384 20.05 -2.82 8.68
CA GLY A 384 19.32 -1.94 7.78
C GLY A 384 17.81 -2.17 7.90
N VAL A 385 17.05 -1.09 7.86
CA VAL A 385 15.60 -1.11 7.69
C VAL A 385 15.20 -0.06 6.65
N GLY A 386 14.32 -0.43 5.73
CA GLY A 386 13.70 0.46 4.76
C GLY A 386 12.20 0.36 4.86
N GLN A 387 11.50 1.48 4.80
CA GLN A 387 10.04 1.55 4.82
C GLN A 387 9.57 2.48 3.70
N PHE A 388 8.53 2.08 2.98
CA PHE A 388 8.00 2.89 1.87
C PHE A 388 6.49 2.63 1.66
N GLU A 389 5.76 3.62 1.17
CA GLU A 389 4.37 3.48 0.73
C GLU A 389 4.30 3.03 -0.74
N VAL A 390 3.99 1.75 -0.94
CA VAL A 390 3.70 1.18 -2.27
C VAL A 390 2.18 1.23 -2.55
N PRO A 391 1.67 0.88 -3.75
CA PRO A 391 0.25 1.05 -4.07
C PRO A 391 -0.74 0.37 -3.10
N ARG A 392 -0.32 -0.72 -2.42
CA ARG A 392 -1.14 -1.47 -1.47
C ARG A 392 -0.99 -1.02 -0.01
N GLY A 393 -0.09 -0.08 0.28
CA GLY A 393 0.22 0.41 1.62
C GLY A 393 1.71 0.34 1.95
N THR A 394 2.01 0.26 3.23
CA THR A 394 3.36 0.21 3.81
C THR A 394 4.07 -1.11 3.48
N VAL A 395 5.20 -1.04 2.78
CA VAL A 395 6.18 -2.14 2.64
C VAL A 395 7.38 -1.85 3.52
N ARG A 396 7.95 -2.89 4.13
CA ARG A 396 9.12 -2.76 4.99
C ARG A 396 10.09 -3.91 4.80
N HIS A 397 11.37 -3.59 4.74
CA HIS A 397 12.46 -4.53 4.52
C HIS A 397 13.48 -4.38 5.64
N TRP A 398 13.96 -5.49 6.17
CA TRP A 398 15.00 -5.58 7.18
C TRP A 398 16.13 -6.43 6.64
N ILE A 399 17.35 -5.92 6.74
CA ILE A 399 18.56 -6.59 6.29
C ILE A 399 19.59 -6.59 7.41
N VAL A 400 20.22 -7.73 7.62
CA VAL A 400 21.41 -7.86 8.45
C VAL A 400 22.57 -8.25 7.53
N ASN A 401 23.59 -7.40 7.45
CA ASN A 401 24.82 -7.73 6.76
C ASN A 401 25.87 -8.17 7.77
N LYS A 402 26.64 -9.21 7.44
CA LYS A 402 27.80 -9.66 8.22
C LYS A 402 28.86 -10.22 7.28
N ASN A 403 30.11 -9.82 7.48
CA ASN A 403 31.24 -10.20 6.63
C ASN A 403 30.97 -9.94 5.14
N TYR A 404 30.41 -8.76 4.83
CA TYR A 404 30.08 -8.33 3.45
C TYR A 404 29.03 -9.22 2.74
N SER A 405 28.31 -10.06 3.48
CA SER A 405 27.24 -10.91 2.96
C SER A 405 25.92 -10.64 3.68
N ILE A 406 24.81 -10.91 3.01
CA ILE A 406 23.48 -10.87 3.63
C ILE A 406 23.37 -12.06 4.58
N ALA A 407 23.33 -11.78 5.88
CA ALA A 407 23.19 -12.80 6.93
C ALA A 407 21.71 -13.06 7.27
N ASN A 408 20.86 -12.03 7.15
CA ASN A 408 19.41 -12.16 7.26
C ASN A 408 18.73 -11.13 6.36
N TYR A 409 17.59 -11.50 5.77
CA TYR A 409 16.74 -10.58 5.02
C TYR A 409 15.29 -10.97 5.24
N GLN A 410 14.52 -10.05 5.80
CA GLN A 410 13.10 -10.22 6.07
C GLN A 410 12.35 -9.03 5.51
N TYR A 411 11.09 -9.24 5.12
CA TYR A 411 10.27 -8.13 4.67
C TYR A 411 8.79 -8.40 4.95
N HIS A 412 8.03 -7.33 5.15
CA HIS A 412 6.58 -7.37 5.21
C HIS A 412 6.04 -6.58 4.04
N ALA A 413 5.27 -7.25 3.18
CA ALA A 413 4.46 -6.57 2.19
C ALA A 413 3.22 -5.94 2.87
N PRO A 414 2.56 -4.97 2.23
CA PRO A 414 1.31 -4.43 2.76
C PRO A 414 0.24 -5.52 2.94
N THR A 415 0.21 -6.48 2.00
CA THR A 415 -0.72 -7.61 2.06
C THR A 415 -0.44 -8.52 3.25
N THR A 416 0.82 -8.73 3.67
CA THR A 416 1.17 -9.54 4.86
C THR A 416 0.46 -9.03 6.13
N ALA A 417 0.36 -7.70 6.29
CA ALA A 417 -0.39 -7.14 7.42
C ALA A 417 -1.91 -7.33 7.26
N ASN A 418 -2.43 -7.04 6.06
CA ASN A 418 -3.86 -7.04 5.82
C ASN A 418 -4.48 -8.45 5.84
N VAL A 419 -3.76 -9.47 5.36
CA VAL A 419 -4.23 -10.87 5.28
C VAL A 419 -3.71 -11.75 6.41
N SER A 420 -2.99 -11.15 7.36
CA SER A 420 -2.48 -11.83 8.55
C SER A 420 -3.55 -12.73 9.17
N PRO A 421 -3.25 -14.02 9.41
CA PRO A 421 -4.15 -14.92 10.10
C PRO A 421 -4.18 -14.60 11.60
N ARG A 422 -4.97 -15.38 12.33
CA ARG A 422 -5.19 -15.21 13.77
C ARG A 422 -3.92 -15.47 14.57
N ASP A 423 -3.74 -14.69 15.62
CA ASP A 423 -2.69 -14.89 16.61
C ASP A 423 -3.32 -15.04 17.99
N ASN A 424 -2.80 -15.97 18.79
CA ASN A 424 -3.31 -16.23 20.14
C ASN A 424 -2.81 -15.19 21.16
N ARG A 425 -1.87 -14.31 20.78
CA ARG A 425 -1.42 -13.19 21.60
C ARG A 425 -2.33 -12.00 21.36
N CYS A 426 -3.34 -11.87 22.20
CA CYS A 426 -4.31 -10.79 22.05
C CYS A 426 -4.66 -10.14 23.37
N ASN A 427 -4.50 -8.82 23.44
CA ASN A 427 -4.91 -7.99 24.56
C ASN A 427 -5.46 -6.64 24.08
N GLY A 428 -6.78 -6.55 23.86
CA GLY A 428 -7.41 -5.29 23.46
C GLY A 428 -8.74 -5.47 22.72
N PRO A 429 -9.28 -4.38 22.14
CA PRO A 429 -10.55 -4.39 21.41
C PRO A 429 -10.51 -5.19 20.10
N TRP A 430 -9.33 -5.58 19.62
CA TRP A 430 -9.14 -6.41 18.42
C TRP A 430 -9.24 -7.91 18.68
N CYS A 431 -9.52 -8.32 19.93
CA CYS A 431 -9.62 -9.72 20.32
C CYS A 431 -11.03 -10.28 20.10
N ILE A 432 -11.12 -11.39 19.38
CA ILE A 432 -12.32 -12.21 19.29
C ILE A 432 -11.96 -13.61 19.75
N ASN A 433 -12.65 -14.10 20.79
CA ASN A 433 -12.38 -15.41 21.41
C ASN A 433 -10.91 -15.63 21.81
N GLY A 434 -10.25 -14.58 22.31
CA GLY A 434 -8.85 -14.63 22.73
C GLY A 434 -7.83 -14.56 21.58
N GLN A 435 -8.27 -14.38 20.34
CA GLN A 435 -7.41 -14.29 19.17
C GLN A 435 -7.43 -12.88 18.55
N ALA A 436 -6.26 -12.37 18.16
CA ALA A 436 -6.12 -11.13 17.41
C ALA A 436 -6.50 -11.40 15.95
N ILE A 437 -7.46 -10.63 15.42
CA ILE A 437 -8.04 -10.86 14.08
C ILE A 437 -7.46 -9.87 13.07
N GLY A 438 -7.02 -10.32 11.89
CA GLY A 438 -6.50 -9.44 10.84
C GLY A 438 -7.59 -8.58 10.17
N ALA A 439 -7.16 -7.54 9.45
CA ALA A 439 -8.07 -6.62 8.74
C ALA A 439 -8.98 -7.33 7.72
N PHE A 440 -8.46 -8.34 7.01
CA PHE A 440 -9.23 -9.17 6.09
C PHE A 440 -10.38 -9.89 6.76
N GLU A 441 -10.07 -10.70 7.78
CA GLU A 441 -11.06 -11.50 8.49
C GLU A 441 -12.12 -10.60 9.13
N MET A 442 -11.71 -9.49 9.76
CA MET A 442 -12.62 -8.51 10.32
C MET A 442 -13.55 -7.90 9.28
N SER A 443 -13.03 -7.54 8.10
CA SER A 443 -13.86 -6.99 7.03
C SER A 443 -14.95 -7.98 6.59
N VAL A 444 -14.62 -9.28 6.51
CA VAL A 444 -15.59 -10.33 6.15
C VAL A 444 -16.62 -10.54 7.26
N ILE A 445 -16.17 -10.61 8.52
CA ILE A 445 -17.06 -10.76 9.68
C ILE A 445 -18.14 -9.66 9.72
N ASN A 446 -17.76 -8.43 9.39
CA ASN A 446 -18.66 -7.28 9.41
C ASN A 446 -19.38 -7.02 8.07
N THR A 447 -19.26 -7.92 7.08
CA THR A 447 -19.96 -7.80 5.80
C THR A 447 -21.35 -8.43 5.88
N LYS A 448 -22.37 -7.72 5.38
CA LYS A 448 -23.74 -8.24 5.26
C LYS A 448 -23.98 -8.70 3.83
N VAL A 449 -24.76 -9.76 3.66
CA VAL A 449 -25.22 -10.18 2.33
C VAL A 449 -26.30 -9.20 1.86
N MET A 450 -26.00 -8.47 0.79
CA MET A 450 -26.90 -7.48 0.20
C MET A 450 -27.49 -7.99 -1.14
N GLU A 451 -27.12 -9.19 -1.58
CA GLU A 451 -27.62 -9.79 -2.81
C GLU A 451 -29.14 -10.05 -2.73
N GLU A 452 -29.91 -9.40 -3.61
CA GLU A 452 -31.37 -9.48 -3.69
C GLU A 452 -31.80 -10.67 -4.57
N VAL A 453 -31.17 -11.82 -4.36
CA VAL A 453 -31.55 -13.10 -4.99
C VAL A 453 -31.76 -14.15 -3.91
N PRO A 454 -32.48 -15.24 -4.19
CA PRO A 454 -32.62 -16.35 -3.25
C PRO A 454 -31.27 -16.88 -2.74
N PRO A 455 -31.16 -17.33 -1.47
CA PRO A 455 -29.87 -17.73 -0.88
C PRO A 455 -29.10 -18.82 -1.62
N ASP A 456 -29.79 -19.71 -2.32
CA ASP A 456 -29.20 -20.76 -3.18
C ASP A 456 -28.54 -20.21 -4.45
N GLN A 457 -28.75 -18.92 -4.76
CA GLN A 457 -28.17 -18.22 -5.90
C GLN A 457 -27.12 -17.17 -5.48
N TRP A 458 -26.81 -17.07 -4.19
CA TRP A 458 -25.77 -16.15 -3.72
C TRP A 458 -24.41 -16.52 -4.28
N VAL A 459 -23.70 -15.51 -4.80
CA VAL A 459 -22.33 -15.68 -5.32
C VAL A 459 -21.28 -15.19 -4.30
N GLY A 460 -21.72 -14.43 -3.28
CA GLY A 460 -20.86 -13.89 -2.23
C GLY A 460 -20.15 -12.60 -2.66
N TYR A 461 -20.76 -11.80 -3.53
CA TYR A 461 -20.14 -10.58 -4.06
C TYR A 461 -19.75 -9.60 -2.97
N ASP A 462 -20.53 -9.48 -1.90
CA ASP A 462 -20.23 -8.55 -0.80
C ASP A 462 -18.95 -8.92 -0.07
N PHE A 463 -18.75 -10.20 0.25
CA PHE A 463 -17.51 -10.69 0.87
C PHE A 463 -16.31 -10.52 -0.06
N VAL A 464 -16.51 -10.83 -1.34
CA VAL A 464 -15.45 -10.71 -2.34
C VAL A 464 -15.07 -9.24 -2.59
N ARG A 465 -16.03 -8.31 -2.55
CA ARG A 465 -15.78 -6.86 -2.63
C ARG A 465 -15.02 -6.36 -1.39
N ALA A 466 -15.41 -6.80 -0.19
CA ALA A 466 -14.69 -6.48 1.04
C ALA A 466 -13.21 -6.89 0.95
N ILE A 467 -12.95 -8.13 0.55
CA ILE A 467 -11.60 -8.67 0.34
C ILE A 467 -10.84 -7.91 -0.77
N ARG A 468 -11.46 -7.70 -1.94
CA ARG A 468 -10.80 -7.01 -3.07
C ARG A 468 -10.54 -5.54 -2.83
N SER A 469 -11.26 -4.91 -1.90
CA SER A 469 -11.04 -3.50 -1.58
C SER A 469 -9.66 -3.21 -0.98
N PHE A 470 -8.97 -4.21 -0.42
CA PHE A 470 -7.57 -4.08 0.02
C PHE A 470 -6.55 -4.30 -1.11
N ASP A 471 -6.99 -4.71 -2.31
CA ASP A 471 -6.12 -5.09 -3.43
C ASP A 471 -5.07 -6.16 -3.02
N PRO A 472 -5.48 -7.41 -2.73
CA PRO A 472 -4.56 -8.41 -2.20
C PRO A 472 -3.51 -8.87 -3.23
N CYS A 473 -2.23 -8.89 -2.83
CA CYS A 473 -1.13 -9.53 -3.55
C CYS A 473 -0.60 -10.73 -2.74
N LEU A 474 -1.14 -11.93 -2.96
CA LEU A 474 -0.74 -13.11 -2.17
C LEU A 474 0.71 -13.55 -2.41
N VAL A 475 1.25 -13.30 -3.61
CA VAL A 475 2.67 -13.54 -3.92
C VAL A 475 3.56 -12.64 -3.06
N CYS A 476 3.14 -11.39 -2.82
CA CYS A 476 3.84 -10.47 -1.94
C CYS A 476 3.76 -10.90 -0.48
N ALA A 477 2.61 -11.47 -0.07
CA ALA A 477 2.35 -11.84 1.32
C ALA A 477 3.24 -12.99 1.81
N ALA A 478 3.26 -14.13 1.11
CA ALA A 478 3.93 -15.35 1.56
C ALA A 478 5.35 -15.58 0.96
N HIS A 479 5.60 -15.08 -0.24
CA HIS A 479 6.94 -14.92 -0.82
C HIS A 479 7.95 -16.07 -0.74
N PHE A 480 7.48 -17.31 -0.88
CA PHE A 480 8.33 -18.50 -1.01
C PHE A 480 8.20 -19.13 -2.41
N GLU A 481 9.26 -19.84 -2.81
CA GLU A 481 9.29 -20.66 -4.02
C GLU A 481 9.61 -22.10 -3.63
N ILE A 482 8.79 -23.06 -4.04
CA ILE A 482 9.11 -24.48 -3.89
C ILE A 482 9.92 -24.91 -5.12
N LYS A 483 11.24 -25.01 -4.97
CA LYS A 483 12.12 -25.55 -6.03
C LYS A 483 12.06 -27.07 -6.03
N GLY A 484 11.33 -27.64 -6.99
CA GLY A 484 11.24 -29.08 -7.25
C GLY A 484 10.00 -29.43 -8.07
N LYS A 485 10.04 -30.51 -8.88
CA LYS A 485 8.82 -31.05 -9.51
C LYS A 485 7.86 -31.45 -8.38
N VAL A 486 6.77 -30.70 -8.24
CA VAL A 486 5.64 -31.10 -7.41
C VAL A 486 5.04 -32.34 -8.08
N ASN A 487 5.54 -33.52 -7.72
CA ASN A 487 4.89 -34.80 -8.02
C ASN A 487 3.63 -34.95 -7.16
N ARG A 488 2.70 -34.00 -7.31
CA ARG A 488 1.28 -34.24 -7.06
C ARG A 488 0.62 -34.20 -8.44
N SER A 489 0.61 -35.34 -9.12
CA SER A 489 -0.39 -35.55 -10.16
C SER A 489 -1.74 -35.54 -9.44
N ILE A 490 -2.57 -34.55 -9.77
CA ILE A 490 -4.01 -34.77 -9.72
C ILE A 490 -4.31 -35.33 -11.10
N ASP A 491 -4.42 -36.65 -11.19
CA ASP A 491 -4.98 -37.31 -12.36
C ASP A 491 -6.48 -37.05 -12.39
N HIS A 492 -6.85 -35.82 -12.76
CA HIS A 492 -8.14 -35.55 -13.38
C HIS A 492 -7.88 -34.85 -14.72
N LEU A 493 -7.87 -35.68 -15.76
CA LEU A 493 -8.07 -35.29 -17.14
C LEU A 493 -9.40 -34.51 -17.23
N ILE A 494 -9.33 -33.20 -17.27
CA ILE A 494 -10.37 -32.39 -17.91
C ILE A 494 -9.92 -32.22 -19.35
N THR A 495 -10.42 -33.09 -20.22
CA THR A 495 -10.30 -32.99 -21.67
C THR A 495 -10.90 -31.67 -22.14
N PRO A 496 -10.22 -30.90 -23.02
CA PRO A 496 -10.84 -29.79 -23.72
C PRO A 496 -11.98 -30.32 -24.60
N VAL A 497 -13.18 -29.81 -24.37
CA VAL A 497 -14.25 -29.85 -25.38
C VAL A 497 -13.76 -28.99 -26.54
N CYS A 498 -13.22 -29.64 -27.57
CA CYS A 498 -13.17 -29.16 -28.95
C CYS A 498 -12.76 -30.35 -29.84
N ASN A 499 -13.75 -31.16 -30.23
CA ASN A 499 -13.71 -32.00 -31.43
C ASN A 499 -14.96 -31.67 -32.24
N THR A 500 -14.81 -30.78 -33.21
CA THR A 500 -15.28 -30.83 -34.62
C THR A 500 -15.16 -29.45 -35.23
#